data_AF-A0A958KT85-F1
#
_entry.id   AF-A0A958KT85-F1
#
_cell.length_a   1.000
_cell.length_b   1.000
_cell.length_c   1.000
_cell.angle_alpha   90.00
_cell.angle_beta   90.00
_cell.angle_gamma   90.00
#
_symmetry.space_group_name_H-M   'P 1'
#
loop_
_entity.id
_entity.type
_entity.pdbx_description
1 polymer ?
#
loop_
_entity_poly.entity_id
_entity_poly.type
_entity_poly.pdbx_seq_one_letter_code
_entity_poly.pdbx_strand_id
1 'polypeptide(L)'
;MKFFLSLMILCSFTGNLYASNFWRGSTLSKKEVLAKWGKTEFDIERFKNSKLKPRAEMAFSLLSQKSKYIGKNVTDIFKLFGPKDGYYFSDYYPAYMLSRGKTNKDESWQLVFLLDKNQKISDIIVHQNCCE
;
A
#
# COMPACT_ATOMS: atom_id res chain seq x y z
N MET A 1 7.28 -48.74 24.65
CA MET A 1 6.78 -47.98 23.49
C MET A 1 6.24 -46.63 23.97
N LYS A 2 7.11 -45.65 24.26
CA LYS A 2 6.75 -44.34 24.85
C LYS A 2 7.52 -43.19 24.16
N PHE A 3 7.58 -43.19 22.83
CA PHE A 3 8.43 -42.24 22.08
C PHE A 3 7.79 -41.71 20.79
N PHE A 4 6.46 -41.58 20.74
CA PHE A 4 5.77 -41.14 19.52
C PHE A 4 4.73 -40.02 19.71
N LEU A 5 4.76 -39.29 20.83
CA LEU A 5 3.78 -38.24 21.12
C LEU A 5 4.33 -36.80 21.15
N SER A 6 5.59 -36.57 20.77
CA SER A 6 6.22 -35.24 20.88
C SER A 6 6.28 -34.45 19.55
N LEU A 7 6.03 -35.09 18.40
CA LEU A 7 6.33 -34.50 17.09
C LEU A 7 5.14 -33.88 16.35
N MET A 8 4.00 -33.63 17.02
CA MET A 8 2.82 -33.00 16.39
C MET A 8 2.54 -31.56 16.84
N ILE A 9 3.34 -30.99 17.73
CA ILE A 9 3.09 -29.61 18.24
C ILE A 9 3.89 -28.54 17.45
N LEU A 10 4.88 -28.92 16.64
CA LEU A 10 5.73 -27.95 15.95
C LEU A 10 5.25 -27.49 14.55
N CYS A 11 4.27 -28.14 13.94
CA CYS A 11 3.84 -27.79 12.57
C CYS A 11 2.73 -26.73 12.50
N SER A 12 2.17 -26.29 13.63
CA SER A 12 0.98 -25.41 13.62
C SER A 12 1.29 -23.92 13.64
N PHE A 13 2.55 -23.49 13.74
CA PHE A 13 2.89 -22.07 13.90
C PHE A 13 3.43 -21.35 12.66
N THR A 14 3.73 -22.05 11.56
CA THR A 14 4.34 -21.43 10.37
C THR A 14 3.36 -21.15 9.23
N GLY A 15 2.12 -21.64 9.30
CA GLY A 15 1.15 -21.56 8.20
C GLY A 15 0.45 -20.21 7.99
N ASN A 16 0.43 -19.32 9.00
CA ASN A 16 -0.41 -18.12 8.94
C ASN A 16 0.21 -16.90 8.21
N LEU A 17 1.51 -16.92 7.89
CA LEU A 17 2.18 -15.74 7.32
C LEU A 17 2.21 -15.70 5.78
N TYR A 18 1.93 -16.81 5.10
CA TYR A 18 2.06 -16.89 3.63
C TYR A 18 0.76 -16.60 2.86
N ALA A 19 -0.41 -16.74 3.48
CA ALA A 19 -1.71 -16.58 2.79
C ALA A 19 -2.08 -15.11 2.48
N SER A 20 -1.54 -14.14 3.22
CA SER A 20 -1.89 -12.71 3.04
C SER A 20 -1.31 -12.07 1.78
N ASN A 21 -0.33 -12.71 1.13
CA ASN A 21 0.34 -12.19 -0.06
C ASN A 21 -0.32 -12.59 -1.39
N PHE A 22 -1.21 -13.59 -1.40
CA PHE A 22 -1.75 -14.12 -2.66
C PHE A 22 -2.75 -13.16 -3.33
N TRP A 23 -3.53 -12.41 -2.55
CA TRP A 23 -4.57 -11.51 -3.06
C TRP A 23 -4.08 -10.08 -3.30
N ARG A 24 -2.90 -9.72 -2.80
CA ARG A 24 -2.47 -8.31 -2.73
C ARG A 24 -1.76 -7.80 -3.98
N GLY A 25 -1.49 -8.64 -4.97
CA GLY A 25 -0.67 -8.27 -6.12
C GLY A 25 0.75 -7.87 -5.72
N SER A 26 1.48 -7.23 -6.64
CA SER A 26 2.86 -6.78 -6.39
C SER A 26 2.85 -5.46 -5.63
N THR A 27 3.62 -5.37 -4.54
CA THR A 27 3.77 -4.14 -3.75
C THR A 27 5.23 -3.78 -3.59
N LEU A 28 5.55 -2.48 -3.61
CA LEU A 28 6.89 -2.01 -3.28
C LEU A 28 7.05 -1.81 -1.78
N SER A 29 8.14 -2.34 -1.24
CA SER A 29 8.66 -1.95 0.07
C SER A 29 9.16 -0.51 0.05
N LYS A 30 9.29 0.08 1.24
CA LYS A 30 9.85 1.43 1.40
C LYS A 30 11.24 1.57 0.75
N LYS A 31 12.08 0.53 0.80
CA LYS A 31 13.43 0.53 0.20
C LYS A 31 13.34 0.57 -1.33
N GLU A 32 12.42 -0.18 -1.91
CA GLU A 32 12.21 -0.19 -3.37
C GLU A 32 11.61 1.13 -3.86
N VAL A 33 10.68 1.72 -3.10
CA VAL A 33 10.16 3.07 -3.39
C VAL A 33 11.29 4.11 -3.39
N LEU A 34 12.19 4.06 -2.41
CA LEU A 34 13.38 4.93 -2.36
C LEU A 34 14.27 4.75 -3.58
N ALA A 35 14.53 3.49 -3.98
CA ALA A 35 15.35 3.19 -5.14
C ALA A 35 14.68 3.64 -6.45
N LYS A 36 13.35 3.53 -6.55
CA LYS A 36 12.60 3.82 -7.77
C LYS A 36 12.38 5.32 -7.99
N TRP A 37 12.07 6.09 -6.94
CA TRP A 37 11.67 7.51 -7.06
C TRP A 37 12.43 8.48 -6.15
N GLY A 38 13.39 7.99 -5.37
CA GLY A 38 14.16 8.80 -4.45
C GLY A 38 13.36 9.23 -3.22
N LYS A 39 13.78 10.37 -2.65
CA LYS A 39 13.21 10.93 -1.43
C LYS A 39 13.00 12.42 -1.61
N THR A 40 11.74 12.82 -1.60
CA THR A 40 11.32 14.22 -1.42
C THR A 40 10.48 14.33 -0.16
N GLU A 41 10.59 15.45 0.56
CA GLU A 41 9.74 15.70 1.73
C GLU A 41 8.25 15.62 1.35
N PHE A 42 7.45 15.08 2.27
CA PHE A 42 6.02 14.98 2.05
C PHE A 42 5.36 16.31 2.38
N ASP A 43 4.74 16.93 1.37
CA ASP A 43 3.90 18.10 1.50
C ASP A 43 2.50 17.75 1.00
N ILE A 44 1.48 17.90 1.85
CA ILE A 44 0.11 17.47 1.56
C ILE A 44 -0.53 18.30 0.45
N GLU A 45 -0.29 19.61 0.43
CA GLU A 45 -0.86 20.51 -0.58
C GLU A 45 -0.19 20.28 -1.93
N ARG A 46 1.13 20.09 -1.95
CA ARG A 46 1.86 19.69 -3.14
C ARG A 46 1.38 18.34 -3.63
N PHE A 47 1.19 17.34 -2.75
CA PHE A 47 0.72 16.01 -3.16
C PHE A 47 -0.66 16.09 -3.82
N LYS A 48 -1.59 16.80 -3.17
CA LYS A 48 -2.95 17.02 -3.65
C LYS A 48 -2.98 17.68 -5.03
N ASN A 49 -2.20 18.74 -5.21
CA ASN A 49 -2.20 19.55 -6.44
C ASN A 49 -1.24 19.06 -7.54
N SER A 50 -0.41 18.06 -7.26
CA SER A 50 0.58 17.54 -8.22
C SER A 50 0.02 16.44 -9.13
N LYS A 51 0.69 16.28 -10.27
CA LYS A 51 0.55 15.11 -11.15
C LYS A 51 1.35 13.91 -10.63
N LEU A 52 1.41 12.85 -11.44
CA LEU A 52 2.05 11.57 -11.13
C LEU A 52 3.48 11.68 -10.57
N LYS A 53 4.40 12.30 -11.31
CA LYS A 53 5.84 12.31 -10.94
C LYS A 53 6.10 12.93 -9.55
N PRO A 54 5.62 14.15 -9.22
CA PRO A 54 5.86 14.68 -7.88
C PRO A 54 5.20 13.84 -6.77
N ARG A 55 4.03 13.23 -7.01
CA ARG A 55 3.42 12.30 -6.04
C ARG A 55 4.31 11.10 -5.77
N ALA A 56 4.91 10.52 -6.82
CA ALA A 56 5.82 9.39 -6.72
C ALA A 56 7.08 9.72 -5.91
N GLU A 57 7.68 10.90 -6.13
CA GLU A 57 8.86 11.38 -5.41
C GLU A 57 8.61 11.57 -3.90
N MET A 58 7.35 11.84 -3.51
CA MET A 58 6.93 11.98 -2.11
C MET A 58 6.54 10.65 -1.44
N ALA A 59 6.38 9.57 -2.20
CA ALA A 59 5.85 8.29 -1.70
C ALA A 59 6.72 7.70 -0.58
N PHE A 60 8.05 7.78 -0.69
CA PHE A 60 8.95 7.30 0.37
C PHE A 60 8.69 8.01 1.70
N SER A 61 8.59 9.34 1.68
CA SER A 61 8.38 10.14 2.89
C SER A 61 7.01 9.87 3.49
N LEU A 62 5.97 9.71 2.66
CA LEU A 62 4.64 9.32 3.10
C LEU A 62 4.65 7.95 3.79
N LEU A 63 5.23 6.93 3.17
CA LEU A 63 5.35 5.59 3.76
C LEU A 63 6.17 5.61 5.06
N SER A 64 7.18 6.47 5.14
CA SER A 64 8.01 6.64 6.34
C SER A 64 7.21 7.21 7.51
N GLN A 65 6.15 7.97 7.26
CA GLN A 65 5.29 8.55 8.27
C GLN A 65 3.90 7.91 8.34
N LYS A 66 3.72 6.71 7.77
CA LYS A 66 2.40 6.07 7.64
C LYS A 66 1.65 5.94 8.97
N SER A 67 2.36 5.77 10.09
CA SER A 67 1.80 5.70 11.45
C SER A 67 0.94 6.91 11.82
N LYS A 68 1.18 8.09 11.22
CA LYS A 68 0.36 9.29 11.43
C LYS A 68 -1.06 9.15 10.88
N TYR A 69 -1.28 8.22 9.95
CA TYR A 69 -2.57 8.02 9.28
C TYR A 69 -3.29 6.76 9.74
N ILE A 70 -2.57 5.77 10.27
CA ILE A 70 -3.17 4.54 10.80
C ILE A 70 -4.22 4.90 11.87
N GLY A 71 -5.39 4.28 11.77
CA GLY A 71 -6.53 4.51 12.66
C GLY A 71 -7.41 5.72 12.31
N LYS A 72 -6.99 6.59 11.38
CA LYS A 72 -7.84 7.70 10.90
C LYS A 72 -9.01 7.17 10.08
N ASN A 73 -10.10 7.93 10.06
CA ASN A 73 -11.25 7.60 9.24
C ASN A 73 -10.94 7.85 7.76
N VAL A 74 -11.47 7.02 6.85
CA VAL A 74 -11.25 7.18 5.41
C VAL A 74 -11.71 8.55 4.90
N THR A 75 -12.77 9.09 5.49
CA THR A 75 -13.31 10.43 5.16
C THR A 75 -12.32 11.55 5.47
N ASP A 76 -11.49 11.41 6.51
CA ASP A 76 -10.43 12.37 6.83
C ASP A 76 -9.29 12.30 5.81
N ILE A 77 -9.00 11.11 5.27
CA ILE A 77 -8.03 10.96 4.18
C ILE A 77 -8.50 11.71 2.94
N PHE A 78 -9.77 11.63 2.56
CA PHE A 78 -10.30 12.39 1.42
C PHE A 78 -10.20 13.91 1.61
N LYS A 79 -10.43 14.41 2.83
CA LYS A 79 -10.27 15.84 3.14
C LYS A 79 -8.82 16.30 2.98
N LEU A 80 -7.88 15.48 3.45
CA LEU A 80 -6.44 15.80 3.43
C LEU A 80 -5.83 15.67 2.03
N PHE A 81 -6.01 14.51 1.41
CA PHE A 81 -5.34 14.16 0.15
C PHE A 81 -6.09 14.62 -1.10
N GLY A 82 -7.35 15.05 -0.94
CA GLY A 82 -8.21 15.44 -2.05
C GLY A 82 -8.87 14.25 -2.75
N PRO A 83 -9.40 14.46 -3.97
CA PRO A 83 -10.03 13.39 -4.72
C PRO A 83 -8.99 12.32 -5.08
N LYS A 84 -9.36 11.06 -4.84
CA LYS A 84 -8.61 9.89 -5.26
C LYS A 84 -8.67 9.72 -6.80
N ASP A 85 -7.66 9.08 -7.38
CA ASP A 85 -7.59 8.86 -8.83
C ASP A 85 -8.25 7.55 -9.29
N GLY A 86 -8.49 6.63 -8.37
CA GLY A 86 -9.02 5.30 -8.69
C GLY A 86 -9.40 4.51 -7.44
N TYR A 87 -9.41 3.19 -7.60
CA TYR A 87 -9.78 2.23 -6.56
C TYR A 87 -8.90 0.99 -6.68
N TYR A 88 -8.56 0.38 -5.53
CA TYR A 88 -7.80 -0.86 -5.47
C TYR A 88 -8.74 -2.01 -5.13
N PHE A 89 -8.92 -2.99 -6.03
CA PHE A 89 -9.81 -4.16 -5.89
C PHE A 89 -11.31 -3.86 -5.77
N SER A 90 -11.70 -2.87 -4.97
CA SER A 90 -13.06 -2.39 -4.82
C SER A 90 -13.07 -0.89 -4.55
N ASP A 91 -14.25 -0.28 -4.69
CA ASP A 91 -14.44 1.16 -4.52
C ASP A 91 -14.17 1.68 -3.09
N TYR A 92 -13.87 0.75 -2.19
CA TYR A 92 -13.69 0.99 -0.78
C TYR A 92 -12.30 1.52 -0.43
N TYR A 93 -11.24 1.13 -1.17
CA TYR A 93 -9.86 1.49 -0.85
C TYR A 93 -9.39 2.71 -1.66
N PRO A 94 -9.15 3.87 -1.02
CA PRO A 94 -8.66 5.06 -1.72
C PRO A 94 -7.32 4.77 -2.41
N ALA A 95 -7.24 5.10 -3.69
CA ALA A 95 -6.01 4.96 -4.46
C ALA A 95 -5.62 6.27 -5.15
N TYR A 96 -4.33 6.62 -5.04
CA TYR A 96 -3.72 7.79 -5.68
C TYR A 96 -2.61 7.33 -6.61
N MET A 97 -2.71 7.67 -7.88
CA MET A 97 -1.78 7.24 -8.91
C MET A 97 -0.42 7.93 -8.73
N LEU A 98 0.63 7.13 -8.71
CA LEU A 98 2.02 7.59 -8.61
C LEU A 98 2.71 7.54 -9.98
N SER A 99 2.42 6.53 -10.78
CA SER A 99 3.01 6.35 -12.11
C SER A 99 2.03 5.64 -13.03
N ARG A 100 2.02 6.01 -14.31
CA ARG A 100 1.32 5.28 -15.37
C ARG A 100 2.36 4.75 -16.35
N GLY A 101 2.24 3.48 -16.69
CA GLY A 101 2.96 2.90 -17.81
C GLY A 101 2.62 3.63 -19.11
N LYS A 102 3.59 3.79 -20.01
CA LYS A 102 3.35 4.37 -21.34
C LYS A 102 2.84 3.32 -22.32
N THR A 103 3.15 2.07 -22.03
CA THR A 103 2.75 0.89 -22.81
C THR A 103 2.15 -0.17 -21.87
N ASN A 104 1.50 -1.18 -22.43
CA ASN A 104 0.92 -2.28 -21.66
C ASN A 104 1.98 -3.15 -20.96
N LYS A 105 3.26 -2.99 -21.31
CA LYS A 105 4.39 -3.64 -20.65
C LYS A 105 4.95 -2.83 -19.49
N ASP A 106 4.63 -1.54 -19.44
CA ASP A 106 5.12 -0.64 -18.41
C ASP A 106 4.22 -0.69 -17.18
N GLU A 107 4.85 -0.73 -16.02
CA GLU A 107 4.14 -0.81 -14.76
C GLU A 107 3.47 0.52 -14.40
N SER A 108 2.19 0.45 -14.03
CA SER A 108 1.52 1.54 -13.35
C SER A 108 1.54 1.28 -11.84
N TRP A 109 1.69 2.33 -11.04
CA TRP A 109 1.83 2.22 -9.59
C TRP A 109 0.92 3.22 -8.88
N GLN A 110 0.30 2.78 -7.79
CA GLN A 110 -0.64 3.57 -7.01
C GLN A 110 -0.34 3.44 -5.51
N LEU A 111 -0.56 4.52 -4.78
CA LEU A 111 -0.60 4.53 -3.33
C LEU A 111 -2.00 4.14 -2.88
N VAL A 112 -2.11 3.12 -2.03
CA VAL A 112 -3.39 2.59 -1.56
C VAL A 112 -3.48 2.72 -0.05
N PHE A 113 -4.61 3.24 0.41
CA PHE A 113 -4.98 3.28 1.83
C PHE A 113 -5.86 2.07 2.13
N LEU A 114 -5.28 1.05 2.78
CA LEU A 114 -6.04 -0.10 3.22
C LEU A 114 -6.86 0.25 4.45
N LEU A 115 -8.05 -0.32 4.53
CA LEU A 115 -9.01 -0.05 5.59
C LEU A 115 -9.22 -1.31 6.45
N ASP A 116 -9.53 -1.12 7.72
CA ASP A 116 -10.05 -2.17 8.59
C ASP A 116 -11.58 -2.31 8.44
N LYS A 117 -12.18 -3.20 9.23
CA LYS A 117 -13.62 -3.44 9.28
C LYS A 117 -14.45 -2.22 9.74
N ASN A 118 -13.81 -1.22 10.35
CA ASN A 118 -14.44 -0.01 10.87
C ASN A 118 -14.17 1.22 9.98
N GLN A 119 -13.73 1.00 8.73
CA GLN A 119 -13.37 2.06 7.77
C GLN A 119 -12.23 2.97 8.26
N LYS A 120 -11.37 2.45 9.14
CA LYS A 120 -10.16 3.14 9.59
C LYS A 120 -8.95 2.66 8.81
N ILE A 121 -7.97 3.53 8.60
CA ILE A 121 -6.74 3.17 7.88
C ILE A 121 -6.00 2.09 8.66
N SER A 122 -5.81 0.91 8.05
CA SER A 122 -5.06 -0.20 8.62
C SER A 122 -3.63 -0.28 8.10
N ASP A 123 -3.40 0.14 6.85
CA ASP A 123 -2.07 0.24 6.26
C ASP A 123 -2.05 1.21 5.08
N ILE A 124 -0.85 1.56 4.63
CA ILE A 124 -0.62 2.30 3.39
C ILE A 124 0.45 1.56 2.59
N ILE A 125 0.12 1.21 1.36
CA ILE A 125 1.00 0.43 0.47
C ILE A 125 1.19 1.13 -0.87
N VAL A 126 2.28 0.80 -1.56
CA VAL A 126 2.44 1.11 -2.98
C VAL A 126 2.21 -0.17 -3.76
N HIS A 127 1.11 -0.21 -4.50
CA HIS A 127 0.66 -1.38 -5.24
C HIS A 127 0.84 -1.17 -6.74
N GLN A 128 1.29 -2.21 -7.44
CA GLN A 128 1.36 -2.23 -8.89
C GLN A 128 -0.06 -2.36 -9.43
N ASN A 129 -0.55 -1.39 -10.18
CA ASN A 129 -1.83 -1.55 -10.85
C ASN A 129 -1.73 -2.73 -11.82
N CYS A 130 -2.44 -3.82 -11.54
CA CYS A 130 -2.46 -5.00 -12.37
C CYS A 130 -3.78 -5.12 -13.12
N CYS A 131 -3.64 -5.41 -14.42
CA CYS A 131 -4.63 -5.90 -15.36
C CYS A 131 -5.83 -4.99 -15.66
N GLU A 132 -5.88 -4.51 -16.91
CA GLU A 132 -7.10 -4.68 -17.71
C GLU A 132 -7.34 -6.17 -17.98
#